data_AF-A0A165T038-F1
#
_entry.id   AF-A0A165T038-F1
#
_cell.length_a   1.000
_cell.length_b   1.000
_cell.length_c   1.000
_cell.angle_alpha   90.00
_cell.angle_beta   90.00
_cell.angle_gamma   90.00
#
_symmetry.space_group_name_H-M   'P 1'
#
loop_
_entity.id
_entity.type
_entity.pdbx_description
1 polymer ?
#
loop_
_entity_poly.entity_id
_entity_poly.type
_entity_poly.pdbx_seq_one_letter_code
_entity_poly.pdbx_strand_id
1 'polypeptide(L)'
;RIEELRDIHRLEAKSQTEQIDKLKAQIDEAEALLRGLQSSTSRAEEDSAKRKAEIERLQTEMERMKGTVKDEEEKRVKAVGLLKTVRQKLVKAEKDRDDALREIQGVKDKEKGELEKERAEKADLKREVERANAERETALKGLKAHFDKEIAALKEKHEKELAAMKGQFELEAITTKTSLARDIESRDSRIANLESLVRSLEGEKDEFFDQLQLRQAELESSRSRLESLEGQTTEFQYQLRETNDRIALLTEELSDARREQETRPFNIGPSAEEVSRLLSAAESKYEARISDLRNRLSTVEREREEGDALWSRKLADKSRELDSMRDTLNSSARSREQESENVGALKEEIDRLKEEVLASQLRISDMRAQADRALETENGLKSQISDLNTRVTALQQIVEDGKVREAQLRAHNKTLREELRKVQSSAALLERQRNPGVGYWASRQDVNGERSPRSSIDGRDSPSRPSSPALSQSDEEINIEYLRNVILQFLEHKEMRPHLVRILSTILRFTPQETRRLVSKV
;
A
#
# COMPACT_ATOMS: atom_id res chain seq x y z
N ARG A 1 13.93 -38.09 -214.80
CA ARG A 1 14.43 -39.32 -214.15
C ARG A 1 15.81 -39.24 -213.48
N ILE A 2 16.65 -38.20 -213.70
CA ILE A 2 17.79 -37.90 -212.79
C ILE A 2 17.43 -36.82 -211.76
N GLU A 3 16.49 -35.93 -212.07
CA GLU A 3 16.06 -34.85 -211.16
C GLU A 3 15.25 -35.35 -209.95
N GLU A 4 14.38 -36.34 -210.13
CA GLU A 4 13.51 -36.89 -209.06
C GLU A 4 14.30 -37.49 -207.87
N LEU A 5 15.53 -37.95 -208.09
CA LEU A 5 16.39 -38.46 -207.01
C LEU A 5 17.07 -37.35 -206.19
N ARG A 6 17.16 -36.12 -206.69
CA ARG A 6 17.80 -35.00 -205.98
C ARG A 6 16.89 -34.33 -204.96
N ASP A 7 15.58 -34.30 -205.20
CA ASP A 7 14.63 -33.68 -204.27
C ASP A 7 14.31 -34.58 -203.06
N ILE A 8 14.29 -35.91 -203.23
CA ILE A 8 14.05 -36.86 -202.13
C ILE A 8 15.12 -36.72 -201.04
N HIS A 9 16.41 -36.74 -201.41
CA HIS A 9 17.52 -36.59 -200.46
C HIS A 9 17.54 -35.23 -199.75
N ARG A 10 16.93 -34.19 -200.33
CA ARG A 10 16.93 -32.83 -199.75
C ARG A 10 15.86 -32.64 -198.68
N LEU A 11 14.76 -33.38 -198.76
CA LEU A 11 13.71 -33.42 -197.74
C LEU A 11 14.13 -34.26 -196.53
N GLU A 12 14.78 -35.39 -196.76
CA GLU A 12 15.22 -36.31 -195.69
C GLU A 12 16.29 -35.66 -194.79
N ALA A 13 17.26 -34.93 -195.37
CA ALA A 13 18.25 -34.18 -194.61
C ALA A 13 17.64 -33.11 -193.69
N LYS A 14 16.61 -32.38 -194.15
CA LYS A 14 15.88 -31.39 -193.34
C LYS A 14 15.13 -32.04 -192.17
N SER A 15 14.44 -33.16 -192.43
CA SER A 15 13.70 -33.91 -191.40
C SER A 15 14.62 -34.35 -190.25
N GLN A 16 15.83 -34.83 -190.57
CA GLN A 16 16.82 -35.21 -189.57
C GLN A 16 17.39 -34.02 -188.78
N THR A 17 17.50 -32.82 -189.39
CA THR A 17 17.99 -31.64 -188.66
C THR A 17 16.97 -31.15 -187.63
N GLU A 18 15.69 -31.03 -188.02
CA GLU A 18 14.61 -30.60 -187.12
C GLU A 18 14.42 -31.55 -185.92
N GLN A 19 14.68 -32.85 -186.11
CA GLN A 19 14.56 -33.83 -185.03
C GLN A 19 15.73 -33.76 -184.02
N ILE A 20 16.95 -33.40 -184.48
CA ILE A 20 18.11 -33.16 -183.60
C ILE A 20 17.90 -31.89 -182.77
N ASP A 21 17.39 -30.81 -183.38
CA ASP A 21 17.18 -29.54 -182.65
C ASP A 21 16.05 -29.65 -181.61
N LYS A 22 15.00 -30.46 -181.88
CA LYS A 22 14.00 -30.81 -180.85
C LYS A 22 14.59 -31.57 -179.66
N LEU A 23 15.50 -32.52 -179.90
CA LEU A 23 16.13 -33.28 -178.82
C LEU A 23 17.07 -32.41 -177.97
N LYS A 24 17.78 -31.45 -178.57
CA LYS A 24 18.59 -30.47 -177.82
C LYS A 24 17.73 -29.58 -176.93
N ALA A 25 16.63 -29.02 -177.48
CA ALA A 25 15.71 -28.19 -176.70
C ALA A 25 15.13 -28.95 -175.48
N GLN A 26 14.83 -30.25 -175.63
CA GLN A 26 14.38 -31.09 -174.52
C GLN A 26 15.46 -31.37 -173.47
N ILE A 27 16.74 -31.44 -173.85
CA ILE A 27 17.86 -31.58 -172.91
C ILE A 27 18.08 -30.28 -172.14
N ASP A 28 18.10 -29.13 -172.82
CA ASP A 28 18.26 -27.82 -172.17
C ASP A 28 17.10 -27.53 -171.19
N GLU A 29 15.86 -27.90 -171.54
CA GLU A 29 14.69 -27.79 -170.67
C GLU A 29 14.79 -28.74 -169.45
N ALA A 30 15.28 -29.96 -169.64
CA ALA A 30 15.52 -30.92 -168.55
C ALA A 30 16.64 -30.45 -167.59
N GLU A 31 17.75 -29.92 -168.10
CA GLU A 31 18.83 -29.36 -167.28
C GLU A 31 18.38 -28.12 -166.50
N ALA A 32 17.56 -27.26 -167.11
CA ALA A 32 16.97 -26.11 -166.43
C ALA A 32 16.06 -26.53 -165.26
N LEU A 33 15.21 -27.56 -165.47
CA LEU A 33 14.36 -28.12 -164.41
C LEU A 33 15.18 -28.78 -163.29
N LEU A 34 16.28 -29.48 -163.62
CA LEU A 34 17.17 -30.10 -162.63
C LEU A 34 17.89 -29.07 -161.74
N ARG A 35 18.38 -27.98 -162.33
CA ARG A 35 18.96 -26.84 -161.57
C ARG A 35 17.90 -26.16 -160.70
N GLY A 36 16.67 -26.00 -161.22
CA GLY A 36 15.53 -25.51 -160.45
C GLY A 36 15.27 -26.36 -159.21
N LEU A 37 15.16 -27.68 -159.38
CA LEU A 37 14.96 -28.65 -158.30
C LEU A 37 16.09 -28.60 -157.25
N GLN A 38 17.37 -28.61 -157.65
CA GLN A 38 18.48 -28.48 -156.71
C GLN A 38 18.40 -27.17 -155.89
N SER A 39 18.06 -26.04 -156.53
CA SER A 39 17.92 -24.76 -155.83
C SER A 39 16.71 -24.70 -154.88
N SER A 40 15.65 -25.47 -155.16
CA SER A 40 14.49 -25.59 -154.27
C SER A 40 14.79 -26.49 -153.06
N THR A 41 15.56 -27.57 -153.26
CA THR A 41 15.96 -28.49 -152.19
C THR A 41 16.90 -27.80 -151.20
N SER A 42 17.92 -27.06 -151.65
CA SER A 42 18.84 -26.34 -150.75
C SER A 42 18.12 -25.26 -149.93
N ARG A 43 17.16 -24.54 -150.51
CA ARG A 43 16.30 -23.60 -149.76
C ARG A 43 15.44 -24.31 -148.71
N ALA A 44 14.87 -25.47 -149.04
CA ALA A 44 14.08 -26.24 -148.08
C ALA A 44 14.94 -26.78 -146.91
N GLU A 45 16.19 -27.16 -147.17
CA GLU A 45 17.15 -27.56 -146.13
C GLU A 45 17.55 -26.38 -145.22
N GLU A 46 17.86 -25.20 -145.79
CA GLU A 46 18.12 -23.99 -145.01
C GLU A 46 16.95 -23.60 -144.11
N ASP A 47 15.72 -23.60 -144.64
CA ASP A 47 14.54 -23.21 -143.86
C ASP A 47 14.16 -24.26 -142.81
N SER A 48 14.46 -25.54 -143.06
CA SER A 48 14.39 -26.61 -142.06
C SER A 48 15.40 -26.39 -140.93
N ALA A 49 16.64 -26.00 -141.26
CA ALA A 49 17.68 -25.68 -140.27
C ALA A 49 17.31 -24.44 -139.42
N LYS A 50 16.81 -23.36 -140.05
CA LYS A 50 16.33 -22.15 -139.35
C LYS A 50 15.21 -22.49 -138.36
N ARG A 51 14.21 -23.28 -138.79
CA ARG A 51 13.11 -23.73 -137.92
C ARG A 51 13.59 -24.58 -136.75
N LYS A 52 14.57 -25.46 -136.95
CA LYS A 52 15.16 -26.24 -135.84
C LYS A 52 15.86 -25.34 -134.81
N ALA A 53 16.68 -24.39 -135.27
CA ALA A 53 17.36 -23.44 -134.39
C ALA A 53 16.37 -22.56 -133.59
N GLU A 54 15.26 -22.16 -134.21
CA GLU A 54 14.20 -21.40 -133.54
C GLU A 54 13.41 -22.24 -132.53
N ILE A 55 13.16 -23.52 -132.81
CA ILE A 55 12.57 -24.46 -131.85
C ILE A 55 13.50 -24.68 -130.64
N GLU A 56 14.79 -24.91 -130.85
CA GLU A 56 15.78 -25.04 -129.75
C GLU A 56 15.86 -23.76 -128.92
N ARG A 57 15.86 -22.59 -129.57
CA ARG A 57 15.80 -21.30 -128.87
C ARG A 57 14.53 -21.19 -128.01
N LEU A 58 13.36 -21.46 -128.56
CA LEU A 58 12.10 -21.40 -127.81
C LEU A 58 12.05 -22.43 -126.66
N GLN A 59 12.66 -23.61 -126.82
CA GLN A 59 12.79 -24.59 -125.72
C GLN A 59 13.69 -24.06 -124.60
N THR A 60 14.84 -23.47 -124.91
CA THR A 60 15.73 -22.88 -123.89
C THR A 60 15.09 -21.67 -123.19
N GLU A 61 14.37 -20.82 -123.91
CA GLU A 61 13.58 -19.73 -123.32
C GLU A 61 12.44 -20.25 -122.44
N MET A 62 11.75 -21.32 -122.84
CA MET A 62 10.70 -21.96 -122.06
C MET A 62 11.23 -22.57 -120.75
N GLU A 63 12.34 -23.30 -120.77
CA GLU A 63 12.94 -23.84 -119.53
C GLU A 63 13.48 -22.74 -118.62
N ARG A 64 14.06 -21.67 -119.19
CA ARG A 64 14.47 -20.49 -118.41
C ARG A 64 13.27 -19.83 -117.70
N MET A 65 12.14 -19.70 -118.39
CA MET A 65 10.89 -19.16 -117.81
C MET A 65 10.25 -20.11 -116.77
N LYS A 66 10.35 -21.43 -116.95
CA LYS A 66 9.93 -22.39 -115.89
C LYS A 66 10.78 -22.25 -114.64
N GLY A 67 12.08 -22.01 -114.79
CA GLY A 67 13.00 -21.74 -113.68
C GLY A 67 12.59 -20.50 -112.88
N THR A 68 12.40 -19.36 -113.55
CA THR A 68 12.01 -18.10 -112.87
C THR A 68 10.63 -18.18 -112.22
N VAL A 69 9.66 -18.90 -112.80
CA VAL A 69 8.36 -19.13 -112.17
C VAL A 69 8.49 -19.94 -110.88
N LYS A 70 9.31 -21.01 -110.86
CA LYS A 70 9.57 -21.79 -109.64
C LYS A 70 10.25 -20.96 -108.56
N ASP A 71 11.26 -20.16 -108.91
CA ASP A 71 11.96 -19.28 -107.97
C ASP A 71 11.00 -18.24 -107.35
N GLU A 72 10.11 -17.64 -108.15
CA GLU A 72 9.08 -16.71 -107.66
C GLU A 72 8.02 -17.40 -106.79
N GLU A 73 7.64 -18.64 -107.12
CA GLU A 73 6.70 -19.42 -106.32
C GLU A 73 7.30 -19.83 -104.97
N GLU A 74 8.57 -20.24 -104.93
CA GLU A 74 9.30 -20.44 -103.68
C GLU A 74 9.41 -19.17 -102.83
N LYS A 75 9.72 -18.02 -103.45
CA LYS A 75 9.75 -16.72 -102.74
C LYS A 75 8.39 -16.38 -102.15
N ARG A 76 7.29 -16.61 -102.88
CA ARG A 76 5.92 -16.41 -102.38
C ARG A 76 5.60 -17.33 -101.20
N VAL A 77 5.95 -18.62 -101.27
CA VAL A 77 5.76 -19.56 -100.16
C VAL A 77 6.56 -19.15 -98.93
N LYS A 78 7.84 -18.75 -99.11
CA LYS A 78 8.71 -18.24 -98.04
C LYS A 78 8.15 -16.94 -97.43
N ALA A 79 7.67 -16.01 -98.23
CA ALA A 79 7.05 -14.76 -97.79
C ALA A 79 5.73 -15.00 -97.02
N VAL A 80 4.87 -15.91 -97.49
CA VAL A 80 3.64 -16.31 -96.78
C VAL A 80 3.96 -17.01 -95.46
N GLY A 81 5.00 -17.86 -95.41
CA GLY A 81 5.48 -18.47 -94.17
C GLY A 81 6.00 -17.45 -93.16
N LEU A 82 6.74 -16.43 -93.62
CA LEU A 82 7.19 -15.31 -92.79
C LEU A 82 6.01 -14.46 -92.31
N LEU A 83 5.05 -14.11 -93.17
CA LEU A 83 3.84 -13.39 -92.78
C LEU A 83 2.99 -14.17 -91.77
N LYS A 84 2.89 -15.50 -91.91
CA LYS A 84 2.19 -16.36 -90.95
C LYS A 84 2.88 -16.37 -89.58
N THR A 85 4.22 -16.47 -89.55
CA THR A 85 4.98 -16.44 -88.29
C THR A 85 5.00 -15.04 -87.66
N VAL A 86 5.06 -13.96 -88.45
CA VAL A 86 4.90 -12.57 -87.96
C VAL A 86 3.50 -12.37 -87.39
N ARG A 87 2.43 -12.79 -88.08
CA ARG A 87 1.05 -12.70 -87.57
C ARG A 87 0.87 -13.51 -86.28
N GLN A 88 1.43 -14.72 -86.20
CA GLN A 88 1.35 -15.53 -84.98
C GLN A 88 2.13 -14.90 -83.82
N LYS A 89 3.30 -14.29 -84.08
CA LYS A 89 4.05 -13.51 -83.09
C LYS A 89 3.31 -12.25 -82.64
N LEU A 90 2.66 -11.54 -83.57
CA LEU A 90 1.87 -10.34 -83.26
C LEU A 90 0.66 -10.68 -82.38
N VAL A 91 -0.15 -11.66 -82.77
CA VAL A 91 -1.30 -12.13 -81.96
C VAL A 91 -0.84 -12.63 -80.59
N LYS A 92 0.31 -13.31 -80.51
CA LYS A 92 0.89 -13.70 -79.22
C LYS A 92 1.30 -12.47 -78.39
N ALA A 93 2.01 -11.51 -78.99
CA ALA A 93 2.44 -10.29 -78.29
C ALA A 93 1.26 -9.40 -77.85
N GLU A 94 0.19 -9.32 -78.65
CA GLU A 94 -1.06 -8.65 -78.27
C GLU A 94 -1.71 -9.34 -77.08
N LYS A 95 -1.82 -10.68 -77.11
CA LYS A 95 -2.34 -11.45 -75.97
C LYS A 95 -1.46 -11.29 -74.72
N ASP A 96 -0.15 -11.49 -74.84
CA ASP A 96 0.79 -11.36 -73.73
C ASP A 96 0.77 -9.94 -73.13
N ARG A 97 0.57 -8.90 -73.97
CA ARG A 97 0.35 -7.50 -73.53
C ARG A 97 -0.98 -7.34 -72.80
N ASP A 98 -2.07 -7.87 -73.33
CA ASP A 98 -3.40 -7.71 -72.75
C ASP A 98 -3.54 -8.48 -71.42
N ASP A 99 -2.90 -9.65 -71.31
CA ASP A 99 -2.80 -10.39 -70.05
C ASP A 99 -1.89 -9.66 -69.05
N ALA A 100 -0.75 -9.08 -69.46
CA ALA A 100 0.06 -8.21 -68.60
C ALA A 100 -0.69 -6.94 -68.13
N LEU A 101 -1.53 -6.33 -68.98
CA LEU A 101 -2.38 -5.20 -68.60
C LEU A 101 -3.44 -5.61 -67.56
N ARG A 102 -4.02 -6.82 -67.69
CA ARG A 102 -4.93 -7.38 -66.67
C ARG A 102 -4.23 -7.64 -65.35
N GLU A 103 -3.01 -8.19 -65.37
CA GLU A 103 -2.22 -8.39 -64.16
C GLU A 103 -1.87 -7.05 -63.49
N ILE A 104 -1.41 -6.05 -64.24
CA ILE A 104 -1.14 -4.70 -63.72
C ILE A 104 -2.41 -4.08 -63.11
N GLN A 105 -3.56 -4.24 -63.75
CA GLN A 105 -4.83 -3.73 -63.22
C GLN A 105 -5.24 -4.47 -61.94
N GLY A 106 -5.13 -5.81 -61.92
CA GLY A 106 -5.40 -6.63 -60.75
C GLY A 106 -4.46 -6.37 -59.57
N VAL A 107 -3.19 -6.02 -59.83
CA VAL A 107 -2.25 -5.55 -58.79
C VAL A 107 -2.67 -4.18 -58.28
N LYS A 108 -2.96 -3.20 -59.16
CA LYS A 108 -3.41 -1.86 -58.75
C LYS A 108 -4.69 -1.87 -57.93
N ASP A 109 -5.65 -2.73 -58.25
CA ASP A 109 -6.90 -2.81 -57.50
C ASP A 109 -6.74 -3.55 -56.17
N LYS A 110 -5.78 -4.49 -56.07
CA LYS A 110 -5.33 -5.06 -54.77
C LYS A 110 -4.61 -4.01 -53.92
N GLU A 111 -3.64 -3.29 -54.48
CA GLU A 111 -2.90 -2.22 -53.79
C GLU A 111 -3.85 -1.13 -53.27
N LYS A 112 -4.85 -0.72 -54.05
CA LYS A 112 -5.90 0.20 -53.59
C LYS A 112 -6.71 -0.40 -52.43
N GLY A 113 -7.15 -1.65 -52.54
CA GLY A 113 -7.92 -2.31 -51.49
C GLY A 113 -7.11 -2.51 -50.20
N GLU A 114 -5.81 -2.77 -50.30
CA GLU A 114 -4.89 -2.83 -49.15
C GLU A 114 -4.67 -1.45 -48.54
N LEU A 115 -4.47 -0.41 -49.36
CA LEU A 115 -4.33 0.98 -48.91
C LEU A 115 -5.62 1.51 -48.24
N GLU A 116 -6.80 1.11 -48.72
CA GLU A 116 -8.09 1.44 -48.10
C GLU A 116 -8.28 0.73 -46.76
N LYS A 117 -7.88 -0.54 -46.65
CA LYS A 117 -7.84 -1.27 -45.37
C LYS A 117 -6.87 -0.63 -44.37
N GLU A 118 -5.63 -0.35 -44.77
CA GLU A 118 -4.64 0.30 -43.91
C GLU A 118 -5.15 1.68 -43.44
N ARG A 119 -5.83 2.43 -44.30
CA ARG A 119 -6.48 3.70 -43.92
C ARG A 119 -7.62 3.53 -42.93
N ALA A 120 -8.43 2.48 -43.07
CA ALA A 120 -9.51 2.15 -42.14
C ALA A 120 -8.95 1.73 -40.77
N GLU A 121 -8.02 0.76 -40.74
CA GLU A 121 -7.34 0.31 -39.53
C GLU A 121 -6.62 1.48 -38.82
N LYS A 122 -5.95 2.36 -39.57
CA LYS A 122 -5.31 3.57 -39.03
C LYS A 122 -6.31 4.60 -38.51
N ALA A 123 -7.54 4.66 -39.04
CA ALA A 123 -8.60 5.50 -38.51
C ALA A 123 -9.19 4.91 -37.21
N ASP A 124 -9.35 3.60 -37.14
CA ASP A 124 -9.90 2.91 -35.96
C ASP A 124 -8.89 2.87 -34.81
N LEU A 125 -7.61 2.61 -35.08
CA LEU A 125 -6.53 2.75 -34.09
C LEU A 125 -6.43 4.18 -33.54
N LYS A 126 -6.65 5.21 -34.37
CA LYS A 126 -6.72 6.61 -33.89
C LYS A 126 -7.89 6.83 -32.94
N ARG A 127 -9.10 6.37 -33.31
CA ARG A 127 -10.29 6.47 -32.45
C ARG A 127 -10.10 5.74 -31.12
N GLU A 128 -9.44 4.58 -31.15
CA GLU A 128 -9.14 3.81 -29.94
C GLU A 128 -8.12 4.52 -29.04
N VAL A 129 -7.07 5.13 -29.62
CA VAL A 129 -6.13 5.98 -28.88
C VAL A 129 -6.80 7.23 -28.31
N GLU A 130 -7.71 7.87 -29.06
CA GLU A 130 -8.51 9.01 -28.58
C GLU A 130 -9.43 8.62 -27.42
N ARG A 131 -10.13 7.48 -27.54
CA ARG A 131 -10.98 6.91 -26.48
C ARG A 131 -10.17 6.60 -25.22
N ALA A 132 -9.05 5.87 -25.36
CA ALA A 132 -8.20 5.50 -24.24
C ALA A 132 -7.60 6.74 -23.55
N ASN A 133 -7.27 7.79 -24.30
CA ASN A 133 -6.83 9.06 -23.72
C ASN A 133 -7.95 9.79 -22.97
N ALA A 134 -9.17 9.81 -23.51
CA ALA A 134 -10.33 10.40 -22.84
C ALA A 134 -10.67 9.66 -21.54
N GLU A 135 -10.69 8.31 -21.56
CA GLU A 135 -10.89 7.47 -20.38
C GLU A 135 -9.79 7.69 -19.33
N ARG A 136 -8.53 7.78 -19.75
CA ARG A 136 -7.41 8.10 -18.85
C ARG A 136 -7.54 9.51 -18.25
N GLU A 137 -8.00 10.49 -19.03
CA GLU A 137 -8.19 11.85 -18.54
C GLU A 137 -9.36 11.96 -17.56
N THR A 138 -10.49 11.28 -17.80
CA THR A 138 -11.62 11.26 -16.87
C THR A 138 -11.26 10.52 -15.57
N ALA A 139 -10.53 9.40 -15.65
CA ALA A 139 -10.01 8.70 -14.49
C ALA A 139 -9.05 9.59 -13.65
N LEU A 140 -8.12 10.30 -14.30
CA LEU A 140 -7.22 11.24 -13.62
C LEU A 140 -7.96 12.43 -12.99
N LYS A 141 -9.00 12.96 -13.65
CA LYS A 141 -9.86 14.01 -13.08
C LYS A 141 -10.65 13.51 -11.87
N GLY A 142 -11.21 12.29 -11.94
CA GLY A 142 -11.90 11.64 -10.83
C GLY A 142 -10.99 11.40 -9.63
N LEU A 143 -9.79 10.87 -9.86
CA LEU A 143 -8.80 10.61 -8.81
C LEU A 143 -8.30 11.90 -8.15
N LYS A 144 -8.04 12.97 -8.94
CA LYS A 144 -7.72 14.30 -8.37
C LYS A 144 -8.86 14.83 -7.50
N ALA A 145 -10.10 14.81 -8.00
CA ALA A 145 -11.27 15.24 -7.25
C ALA A 145 -11.54 14.40 -5.99
N HIS A 146 -11.08 13.14 -5.95
CA HIS A 146 -11.10 12.31 -4.74
C HIS A 146 -10.08 12.82 -3.72
N PHE A 147 -8.81 12.95 -4.12
CA PHE A 147 -7.75 13.46 -3.23
C PHE A 147 -8.03 14.88 -2.74
N ASP A 148 -8.56 15.77 -3.59
CA ASP A 148 -8.93 17.13 -3.19
C ASP A 148 -10.03 17.12 -2.09
N LYS A 149 -11.00 16.19 -2.18
CA LYS A 149 -12.03 15.99 -1.15
C LYS A 149 -11.45 15.39 0.14
N GLU A 150 -10.56 14.41 0.05
CA GLU A 150 -9.89 13.81 1.22
C GLU A 150 -9.01 14.85 1.94
N ILE A 151 -8.25 15.65 1.19
CA ILE A 151 -7.44 16.74 1.74
C ILE A 151 -8.33 17.80 2.40
N ALA A 152 -9.47 18.14 1.80
CA ALA A 152 -10.43 19.07 2.41
C ALA A 152 -11.03 18.50 3.70
N ALA A 153 -11.47 17.23 3.70
CA ALA A 153 -12.05 16.57 4.87
C ALA A 153 -11.02 16.40 6.01
N LEU A 154 -9.77 16.08 5.71
CA LEU A 154 -8.68 16.02 6.69
C LEU A 154 -8.37 17.40 7.29
N LYS A 155 -8.35 18.46 6.46
CA LYS A 155 -8.19 19.84 6.95
C LYS A 155 -9.33 20.26 7.87
N GLU A 156 -10.58 20.02 7.46
CA GLU A 156 -11.77 20.33 8.27
C GLU A 156 -11.77 19.55 9.58
N LYS A 157 -11.38 18.26 9.55
CA LYS A 157 -11.24 17.44 10.75
C LYS A 157 -10.18 18.01 11.70
N HIS A 158 -8.98 18.33 11.21
CA HIS A 158 -7.91 18.90 12.03
C HIS A 158 -8.26 20.31 12.54
N GLU A 159 -8.97 21.12 11.78
CA GLU A 159 -9.46 22.43 12.24
C GLU A 159 -10.50 22.28 13.36
N LYS A 160 -11.42 21.32 13.25
CA LYS A 160 -12.36 20.95 14.32
C LYS A 160 -11.65 20.39 15.55
N GLU A 161 -10.66 19.51 15.39
CA GLU A 161 -9.84 18.99 16.48
C GLU A 161 -9.07 20.11 17.20
N LEU A 162 -8.44 21.02 16.45
CA LEU A 162 -7.74 22.19 17.03
C LEU A 162 -8.69 23.16 17.74
N ALA A 163 -9.90 23.37 17.21
CA ALA A 163 -10.92 24.18 17.87
C ALA A 163 -11.43 23.52 19.17
N ALA A 164 -11.68 22.21 19.15
CA ALA A 164 -12.09 21.44 20.33
C ALA A 164 -10.99 21.44 21.40
N MET A 165 -9.73 21.19 21.04
CA MET A 165 -8.59 21.24 21.96
C MET A 165 -8.42 22.64 22.58
N LYS A 166 -8.57 23.72 21.81
CA LYS A 166 -8.55 25.09 22.33
C LYS A 166 -9.69 25.33 23.32
N GLY A 167 -10.93 24.96 22.96
CA GLY A 167 -12.07 25.08 23.85
C GLY A 167 -11.92 24.27 25.15
N GLN A 168 -11.31 23.08 25.07
CA GLN A 168 -10.97 22.27 26.25
C GLN A 168 -9.92 22.97 27.13
N PHE A 169 -8.80 23.46 26.55
CA PHE A 169 -7.78 24.19 27.33
C PHE A 169 -8.31 25.49 27.93
N GLU A 170 -9.20 26.21 27.25
CA GLU A 170 -9.88 27.38 27.79
C GLU A 170 -10.79 27.00 28.97
N LEU A 171 -11.53 25.90 28.87
CA LEU A 171 -12.39 25.39 29.96
C LEU A 171 -11.58 24.85 31.14
N GLU A 172 -10.46 24.16 30.91
CA GLU A 172 -9.51 23.73 31.93
C GLU A 172 -8.85 24.95 32.62
N ALA A 173 -8.45 25.98 31.87
CA ALA A 173 -7.93 27.23 32.43
C ALA A 173 -8.97 27.98 33.26
N ILE A 174 -10.24 28.01 32.84
CA ILE A 174 -11.34 28.62 33.61
C ILE A 174 -11.63 27.81 34.88
N THR A 175 -11.77 26.49 34.78
CA THR A 175 -12.07 25.63 35.94
C THR A 175 -10.97 25.65 36.99
N THR A 176 -9.69 25.54 36.58
CA THR A 176 -8.53 25.68 37.48
C THR A 176 -8.41 27.08 38.09
N LYS A 177 -8.65 28.16 37.31
CA LYS A 177 -8.71 29.52 37.88
C LYS A 177 -9.83 29.65 38.91
N THR A 178 -10.98 29.02 38.67
CA THR A 178 -12.14 29.08 39.57
C THR A 178 -11.93 28.23 40.83
N SER A 179 -11.23 27.09 40.75
CA SER A 179 -10.86 26.31 41.95
C SER A 179 -9.84 27.07 42.80
N LEU A 180 -8.79 27.63 42.18
CA LEU A 180 -7.79 28.44 42.89
C LEU A 180 -8.42 29.69 43.54
N ALA A 181 -9.41 30.32 42.89
CA ALA A 181 -10.15 31.45 43.49
C ALA A 181 -10.92 31.04 44.75
N ARG A 182 -11.61 29.87 44.73
CA ARG A 182 -12.29 29.32 45.91
C ARG A 182 -11.31 28.91 47.01
N ASP A 183 -10.17 28.35 46.65
CA ASP A 183 -9.13 27.98 47.62
C ASP A 183 -8.57 29.22 48.32
N ILE A 184 -8.36 30.33 47.60
CA ILE A 184 -7.96 31.63 48.15
C ILE A 184 -9.05 32.14 49.10
N GLU A 185 -10.31 32.22 48.66
CA GLU A 185 -11.44 32.68 49.50
C GLU A 185 -11.60 31.82 50.78
N SER A 186 -11.38 30.51 50.68
CA SER A 186 -11.37 29.60 51.84
C SER A 186 -10.22 29.91 52.81
N ARG A 187 -9.03 30.26 52.31
CA ARG A 187 -7.87 30.63 53.12
C ARG A 187 -8.04 32.01 53.75
N ASP A 188 -8.60 32.97 53.02
CA ASP A 188 -8.88 34.32 53.52
C ASP A 188 -9.91 34.25 54.66
N SER A 189 -10.97 33.45 54.52
CA SER A 189 -11.92 33.23 55.62
C SER A 189 -11.28 32.52 56.82
N ARG A 190 -10.35 31.57 56.59
CA ARG A 190 -9.57 30.92 57.67
C ARG A 190 -8.65 31.92 58.38
N ILE A 191 -8.00 32.82 57.65
CA ILE A 191 -7.15 33.89 58.18
C ILE A 191 -7.98 34.85 59.02
N ALA A 192 -9.09 35.38 58.49
CA ALA A 192 -9.97 36.29 59.21
C ALA A 192 -10.51 35.69 60.53
N ASN A 193 -10.87 34.39 60.52
CA ASN A 193 -11.27 33.68 61.74
C ASN A 193 -10.13 33.54 62.75
N LEU A 194 -8.91 33.24 62.31
CA LEU A 194 -7.72 33.17 63.19
C LEU A 194 -7.36 34.54 63.75
N GLU A 195 -7.40 35.61 62.95
CA GLU A 195 -7.18 36.98 63.41
C GLU A 195 -8.25 37.45 64.39
N SER A 196 -9.50 36.99 64.26
CA SER A 196 -10.56 37.28 65.23
C SER A 196 -10.31 36.54 66.55
N LEU A 197 -9.84 35.28 66.49
CA LEU A 197 -9.50 34.50 67.68
C LEU A 197 -8.29 35.09 68.42
N VAL A 198 -7.24 35.50 67.70
CA VAL A 198 -6.08 36.19 68.28
C VAL A 198 -6.51 37.47 69.00
N ARG A 199 -7.35 38.30 68.36
CA ARG A 199 -7.88 39.52 69.00
C ARG A 199 -8.74 39.25 70.25
N SER A 200 -9.51 38.15 70.26
CA SER A 200 -10.25 37.72 71.48
C SER A 200 -9.29 37.34 72.59
N LEU A 201 -8.30 36.50 72.30
CA LEU A 201 -7.29 36.03 73.27
C LEU A 201 -6.41 37.17 73.78
N GLU A 202 -6.08 38.16 72.94
CA GLU A 202 -5.37 39.37 73.35
C GLU A 202 -6.19 40.18 74.37
N GLY A 203 -7.50 40.36 74.12
CA GLY A 203 -8.44 41.01 75.03
C GLY A 203 -8.63 40.25 76.34
N GLU A 204 -8.82 38.93 76.29
CA GLU A 204 -8.90 38.08 77.50
C GLU A 204 -7.60 38.16 78.32
N LYS A 205 -6.43 38.17 77.65
CA LYS A 205 -5.12 38.31 78.29
C LYS A 205 -4.97 39.67 78.98
N ASP A 206 -5.45 40.75 78.37
CA ASP A 206 -5.45 42.08 78.99
C ASP A 206 -6.44 42.16 80.16
N GLU A 207 -7.65 41.58 80.03
CA GLU A 207 -8.62 41.51 81.14
C GLU A 207 -8.06 40.72 82.35
N PHE A 208 -7.41 39.57 82.11
CA PHE A 208 -6.75 38.83 83.18
C PHE A 208 -5.59 39.60 83.82
N PHE A 209 -4.88 40.42 83.04
CA PHE A 209 -3.80 41.27 83.56
C PHE A 209 -4.34 42.39 84.45
N ASP A 210 -5.43 43.04 84.05
CA ASP A 210 -6.13 44.04 84.86
C ASP A 210 -6.71 43.43 86.15
N GLN A 211 -7.33 42.25 86.06
CA GLN A 211 -7.79 41.50 87.23
C GLN A 211 -6.64 41.16 88.18
N LEU A 212 -5.46 40.76 87.65
CA LEU A 212 -4.28 40.48 88.46
C LEU A 212 -3.75 41.74 89.16
N GLN A 213 -3.72 42.89 88.47
CA GLN A 213 -3.34 44.17 89.07
C GLN A 213 -4.30 44.60 90.18
N LEU A 214 -5.61 44.46 89.98
CA LEU A 214 -6.61 44.74 91.00
C LEU A 214 -6.43 43.85 92.24
N ARG A 215 -6.21 42.54 92.05
CA ARG A 215 -5.92 41.62 93.16
C ARG A 215 -4.61 41.93 93.88
N GLN A 216 -3.59 42.36 93.15
CA GLN A 216 -2.32 42.80 93.74
C GLN A 216 -2.53 44.05 94.61
N ALA A 217 -3.28 45.04 94.13
CA ALA A 217 -3.62 46.25 94.88
C ALA A 217 -4.50 45.97 96.11
N GLU A 218 -5.48 45.06 96.00
CA GLU A 218 -6.26 44.58 97.15
C GLU A 218 -5.37 43.91 98.20
N LEU A 219 -4.42 43.06 97.77
CA LEU A 219 -3.49 42.37 98.65
C LEU A 219 -2.57 43.36 99.37
N GLU A 220 -1.96 44.29 98.64
CA GLU A 220 -1.10 45.36 99.18
C GLU A 220 -1.86 46.26 100.17
N SER A 221 -3.11 46.62 99.85
CA SER A 221 -3.99 47.37 100.76
C SER A 221 -4.31 46.57 102.03
N SER A 222 -4.63 45.28 101.90
CA SER A 222 -4.91 44.41 103.04
C SER A 222 -3.68 44.24 103.95
N ARG A 223 -2.49 44.15 103.34
CA ARG A 223 -1.21 44.06 104.04
C ARG A 223 -0.88 45.34 104.79
N SER A 224 -1.00 46.51 104.15
CA SER A 224 -0.82 47.80 104.81
C SER A 224 -1.79 48.00 105.99
N ARG A 225 -3.04 47.52 105.84
CA ARG A 225 -4.02 47.51 106.93
C ARG A 225 -3.63 46.56 108.07
N LEU A 226 -3.08 45.38 107.77
CA LEU A 226 -2.57 44.45 108.78
C LEU A 226 -1.38 45.05 109.53
N GLU A 227 -0.38 45.59 108.81
CA GLU A 227 0.78 46.27 109.41
C GLU A 227 0.35 47.44 110.32
N SER A 228 -0.71 48.19 109.94
CA SER A 228 -1.31 49.23 110.79
C SER A 228 -2.02 48.67 112.03
N LEU A 229 -2.78 47.57 111.92
CA LEU A 229 -3.45 46.90 113.04
C LEU A 229 -2.45 46.23 114.00
N GLU A 230 -1.35 45.68 113.48
CA GLU A 230 -0.24 45.16 114.28
C GLU A 230 0.43 46.30 115.06
N GLY A 231 0.71 47.43 114.42
CA GLY A 231 1.18 48.65 115.10
C GLY A 231 0.24 49.10 116.22
N GLN A 232 -1.06 49.23 115.94
CA GLN A 232 -2.07 49.55 116.97
C GLN A 232 -2.11 48.52 118.11
N THR A 233 -1.96 47.23 117.79
CA THR A 233 -1.91 46.15 118.79
C THR A 233 -0.67 46.26 119.67
N THR A 234 0.50 46.61 119.11
CA THR A 234 1.71 46.85 119.91
C THR A 234 1.58 48.08 120.82
N GLU A 235 0.93 49.14 120.35
CA GLU A 235 0.63 50.34 121.14
C GLU A 235 -0.35 50.03 122.28
N PHE A 236 -1.45 49.32 122.01
CA PHE A 236 -2.36 48.87 123.07
C PHE A 236 -1.69 47.91 124.06
N GLN A 237 -0.76 47.05 123.63
CA GLN A 237 0.04 46.23 124.54
C GLN A 237 0.96 47.06 125.44
N TYR A 238 1.51 48.18 124.94
CA TYR A 238 2.28 49.12 125.74
C TYR A 238 1.39 49.83 126.77
N GLN A 239 0.27 50.41 126.34
CA GLN A 239 -0.71 51.06 127.22
C GLN A 239 -1.31 50.11 128.26
N LEU A 240 -1.53 48.83 127.91
CA LEU A 240 -2.01 47.81 128.84
C LEU A 240 -0.95 47.42 129.88
N ARG A 241 0.35 47.49 129.55
CA ARG A 241 1.43 47.37 130.54
C ARG A 241 1.48 48.59 131.46
N GLU A 242 1.51 49.80 130.91
CA GLU A 242 1.53 51.05 131.68
C GLU A 242 0.32 51.16 132.62
N THR A 243 -0.88 50.79 132.16
CA THR A 243 -2.09 50.78 133.01
C THR A 243 -2.08 49.65 134.03
N ASN A 244 -1.50 48.48 133.73
CA ASN A 244 -1.28 47.44 134.75
C ASN A 244 -0.28 47.89 135.82
N ASP A 245 0.82 48.55 135.43
CA ASP A 245 1.80 49.11 136.38
C ASP A 245 1.12 50.19 137.26
N ARG A 246 0.27 51.04 136.66
CA ARG A 246 -0.55 52.00 137.40
C ARG A 246 -1.61 51.35 138.28
N ILE A 247 -2.23 50.24 137.86
CA ILE A 247 -3.15 49.46 138.69
C ILE A 247 -2.39 48.80 139.85
N ALA A 248 -1.16 48.34 139.65
CA ALA A 248 -0.34 47.80 140.73
C ALA A 248 -0.07 48.86 141.80
N LEU A 249 0.34 50.07 141.39
CA LEU A 249 0.50 51.24 142.28
C LEU A 249 -0.81 51.60 142.99
N LEU A 250 -1.92 51.72 142.25
CA LEU A 250 -3.24 52.01 142.84
C LEU A 250 -3.75 50.87 143.74
N THR A 251 -3.31 49.62 143.53
CA THR A 251 -3.67 48.47 144.37
C THR A 251 -2.87 48.46 145.66
N GLU A 252 -1.61 48.93 145.62
CA GLU A 252 -0.81 49.22 146.81
C GLU A 252 -1.47 50.34 147.63
N GLU A 253 -1.76 51.50 147.01
CA GLU A 253 -2.51 52.60 147.62
C GLU A 253 -3.88 52.16 148.16
N LEU A 254 -4.62 51.31 147.43
CA LEU A 254 -5.93 50.82 147.87
C LEU A 254 -5.81 49.73 148.94
N SER A 255 -4.69 49.01 149.02
CA SER A 255 -4.40 48.12 150.15
C SER A 255 -4.16 48.92 151.43
N ASP A 256 -3.53 50.09 151.32
CA ASP A 256 -3.41 51.06 152.40
C ASP A 256 -4.77 51.71 152.74
N ALA A 257 -5.53 52.16 151.74
CA ALA A 257 -6.88 52.68 151.96
C ALA A 257 -7.86 51.61 152.48
N ARG A 258 -7.61 50.30 152.26
CA ARG A 258 -8.39 49.20 152.88
C ARG A 258 -7.99 48.94 154.32
N ARG A 259 -6.73 49.14 154.71
CA ARG A 259 -6.34 49.24 156.12
C ARG A 259 -7.10 50.39 156.82
N GLU A 260 -7.40 51.47 156.09
CA GLU A 260 -8.29 52.54 156.58
C GLU A 260 -9.78 52.14 156.53
N GLN A 261 -10.24 51.43 155.49
CA GLN A 261 -11.66 51.12 155.24
C GLN A 261 -12.22 49.92 156.03
N GLU A 262 -11.37 49.06 156.62
CA GLU A 262 -11.80 48.07 157.64
C GLU A 262 -12.52 48.72 158.85
N THR A 263 -12.47 50.05 158.97
CA THR A 263 -13.18 50.82 160.01
C THR A 263 -14.67 51.11 159.75
N ARG A 264 -15.28 50.75 158.61
CA ARG A 264 -16.72 51.03 158.35
C ARG A 264 -17.47 50.04 157.44
N PRO A 265 -18.56 49.40 157.92
CA PRO A 265 -19.45 48.58 157.09
C PRO A 265 -20.86 49.20 156.90
N PHE A 266 -21.44 49.11 155.69
CA PHE A 266 -22.64 48.30 155.37
C PHE A 266 -23.24 48.55 153.96
N ASN A 267 -23.81 47.48 153.41
CA ASN A 267 -24.86 47.25 152.38
C ASN A 267 -25.64 48.47 151.79
N ILE A 268 -26.26 48.36 150.60
CA ILE A 268 -27.55 47.68 150.32
C ILE A 268 -27.75 47.52 148.79
N GLY A 269 -28.42 46.46 148.35
CA GLY A 269 -28.73 46.17 146.93
C GLY A 269 -29.98 46.87 146.37
N PRO A 270 -30.22 46.84 145.04
CA PRO A 270 -31.16 47.73 144.35
C PRO A 270 -32.57 47.16 144.16
N SER A 271 -33.48 47.99 143.61
CA SER A 271 -34.94 47.83 143.70
C SER A 271 -35.65 47.47 142.38
N ALA A 272 -36.98 47.28 142.45
CA ALA A 272 -37.82 46.71 141.40
C ALA A 272 -37.88 47.48 140.06
N GLU A 273 -37.45 48.75 139.99
CA GLU A 273 -37.41 49.49 138.72
C GLU A 273 -36.39 48.90 137.73
N GLU A 274 -35.28 48.33 138.21
CA GLU A 274 -34.31 47.65 137.35
C GLU A 274 -34.91 46.40 136.68
N VAL A 275 -35.77 45.68 137.39
CA VAL A 275 -36.45 44.47 136.86
C VAL A 275 -37.34 44.82 135.68
N SER A 276 -38.10 45.92 135.77
CA SER A 276 -38.96 46.40 134.67
C SER A 276 -38.13 46.86 133.45
N ARG A 277 -37.00 47.55 133.70
CA ARG A 277 -36.07 47.99 132.65
C ARG A 277 -35.41 46.80 131.92
N LEU A 278 -35.06 45.75 132.66
CA LEU A 278 -34.49 44.51 132.11
C LEU A 278 -35.48 43.76 131.22
N LEU A 279 -36.77 43.72 131.59
CA LEU A 279 -37.84 43.09 130.80
C LEU A 279 -38.03 43.80 129.45
N SER A 280 -38.21 45.12 129.44
CA SER A 280 -38.38 45.87 128.18
C SER A 280 -37.15 45.80 127.27
N ALA A 281 -35.94 45.78 127.86
CA ALA A 281 -34.71 45.56 127.11
C ALA A 281 -34.62 44.14 126.51
N ALA A 282 -35.17 43.12 127.19
CA ALA A 282 -35.25 41.76 126.66
C ALA A 282 -36.24 41.67 125.49
N GLU A 283 -37.44 42.24 125.61
CA GLU A 283 -38.45 42.27 124.53
C GLU A 283 -37.91 42.93 123.26
N SER A 284 -37.32 44.13 123.38
CA SER A 284 -36.69 44.84 122.27
C SER A 284 -35.57 44.02 121.60
N LYS A 285 -34.75 43.33 122.40
CA LYS A 285 -33.69 42.43 121.92
C LYS A 285 -34.25 41.22 121.17
N TYR A 286 -35.38 40.66 121.59
CA TYR A 286 -36.03 39.54 120.90
C TYR A 286 -36.70 39.99 119.61
N GLU A 287 -37.42 41.12 119.58
CA GLU A 287 -38.04 41.61 118.34
C GLU A 287 -36.98 41.99 117.29
N ALA A 288 -35.88 42.65 117.70
CA ALA A 288 -34.74 42.90 116.83
C ALA A 288 -34.13 41.61 116.27
N ARG A 289 -34.07 40.54 117.07
CA ARG A 289 -33.55 39.23 116.63
C ARG A 289 -34.52 38.48 115.73
N ILE A 290 -35.83 38.62 115.92
CA ILE A 290 -36.85 38.08 115.01
C ILE A 290 -36.79 38.82 113.66
N SER A 291 -36.62 40.14 113.67
CA SER A 291 -36.42 40.95 112.46
C SER A 291 -35.14 40.54 111.69
N ASP A 292 -34.00 40.40 112.37
CA ASP A 292 -32.76 39.88 111.80
C ASP A 292 -32.94 38.47 111.20
N LEU A 293 -33.63 37.56 111.88
CA LEU A 293 -33.93 36.22 111.35
C LEU A 293 -34.85 36.25 110.11
N ARG A 294 -35.86 37.12 110.08
CA ARG A 294 -36.72 37.31 108.89
C ARG A 294 -35.93 37.85 107.70
N ASN A 295 -35.06 38.83 107.92
CA ASN A 295 -34.20 39.40 106.88
C ASN A 295 -33.20 38.36 106.34
N ARG A 296 -32.60 37.55 107.22
CA ARG A 296 -31.72 36.43 106.81
C ARG A 296 -32.47 35.37 106.00
N LEU A 297 -33.69 35.01 106.41
CA LEU A 297 -34.52 34.06 105.67
C LEU A 297 -34.79 34.57 104.24
N SER A 298 -35.24 35.82 104.10
CA SER A 298 -35.49 36.43 102.79
C SER A 298 -34.23 36.52 101.92
N THR A 299 -33.07 36.82 102.51
CA THR A 299 -31.79 36.79 101.78
C THR A 299 -31.45 35.39 101.27
N VAL A 300 -31.62 34.35 102.09
CA VAL A 300 -31.37 32.95 101.71
C VAL A 300 -32.38 32.44 100.67
N GLU A 301 -33.65 32.85 100.75
CA GLU A 301 -34.67 32.55 99.75
C GLU A 301 -34.31 33.16 98.38
N ARG A 302 -33.90 34.44 98.36
CA ARG A 302 -33.40 35.10 97.14
C ARG A 302 -32.14 34.42 96.58
N GLU A 303 -31.16 34.10 97.42
CA GLU A 303 -29.94 33.39 97.00
C GLU A 303 -30.25 32.00 96.44
N ARG A 304 -31.26 31.31 96.99
CA ARG A 304 -31.75 30.04 96.43
C ARG A 304 -32.41 30.23 95.07
N GLU A 305 -33.29 31.22 94.90
CA GLU A 305 -33.95 31.50 93.62
C GLU A 305 -32.94 31.89 92.53
N GLU A 306 -31.95 32.73 92.87
CA GLU A 306 -30.83 33.09 92.00
C GLU A 306 -29.99 31.85 91.64
N GLY A 307 -29.71 30.98 92.61
CA GLY A 307 -29.03 29.70 92.39
C GLY A 307 -29.79 28.77 91.43
N ASP A 308 -31.08 28.53 91.68
CA ASP A 308 -31.95 27.68 90.85
C ASP A 308 -32.09 28.25 89.42
N ALA A 309 -32.15 29.58 89.26
CA ALA A 309 -32.15 30.24 87.95
C ALA A 309 -30.81 30.09 87.20
N LEU A 310 -29.68 30.26 87.90
CA LEU A 310 -28.34 30.06 87.32
C LEU A 310 -28.12 28.61 86.88
N TRP A 311 -28.53 27.63 87.70
CA TRP A 311 -28.47 26.22 87.33
C TRP A 311 -29.37 25.88 86.15
N SER A 312 -30.59 26.41 86.12
CA SER A 312 -31.54 26.22 84.99
C SER A 312 -30.96 26.77 83.68
N ARG A 313 -30.36 27.96 83.72
CA ARG A 313 -29.67 28.56 82.56
C ARG A 313 -28.48 27.72 82.12
N LYS A 314 -27.60 27.34 83.04
CA LYS A 314 -26.40 26.53 82.76
C LYS A 314 -26.74 25.15 82.19
N LEU A 315 -27.83 24.53 82.65
CA LEU A 315 -28.35 23.27 82.11
C LEU A 315 -28.90 23.44 80.68
N ALA A 316 -29.67 24.51 80.43
CA ALA A 316 -30.18 24.81 79.09
C ALA A 316 -29.04 25.11 78.09
N ASP A 317 -28.02 25.85 78.50
CA ASP A 317 -26.84 26.14 77.68
C ASP A 317 -26.04 24.87 77.39
N LYS A 318 -25.86 23.97 78.38
CA LYS A 318 -25.23 22.66 78.16
C LYS A 318 -26.05 21.72 77.27
N SER A 319 -27.39 21.79 77.31
CA SER A 319 -28.24 21.05 76.35
C SER A 319 -27.98 21.53 74.92
N ARG A 320 -27.99 22.86 74.68
CA ARG A 320 -27.72 23.45 73.36
C ARG A 320 -26.33 23.10 72.83
N GLU A 321 -25.33 23.07 73.72
CA GLU A 321 -23.96 22.66 73.38
C GLU A 321 -23.91 21.19 72.97
N LEU A 322 -24.59 20.29 73.71
CA LEU A 322 -24.69 18.87 73.35
C LEU A 322 -25.44 18.65 72.03
N ASP A 323 -26.53 19.37 71.78
CA ASP A 323 -27.28 19.29 70.53
C ASP A 323 -26.43 19.79 69.34
N SER A 324 -25.70 20.90 69.49
CA SER A 324 -24.75 21.40 68.49
C SER A 324 -23.60 20.41 68.20
N MET A 325 -23.04 19.80 69.26
CA MET A 325 -22.03 18.75 69.12
C MET A 325 -22.58 17.48 68.45
N ARG A 326 -23.87 17.18 68.65
CA ARG A 326 -24.56 16.07 67.98
C ARG A 326 -24.79 16.35 66.50
N ASP A 327 -25.19 17.57 66.13
CA ASP A 327 -25.42 17.95 64.74
C ASP A 327 -24.12 18.07 63.93
N THR A 328 -23.05 18.58 64.54
CA THR A 328 -21.70 18.55 63.94
C THR A 328 -21.17 17.12 63.78
N LEU A 329 -21.42 16.21 64.73
CA LEU A 329 -21.07 14.80 64.60
C LEU A 329 -21.89 14.10 63.50
N ASN A 330 -23.20 14.35 63.42
CA ASN A 330 -24.09 13.78 62.41
C ASN A 330 -23.73 14.25 60.99
N SER A 331 -23.44 15.54 60.82
CA SER A 331 -23.01 16.10 59.53
C SER A 331 -21.62 15.60 59.12
N SER A 332 -20.68 15.47 60.07
CA SER A 332 -19.39 14.82 59.82
C SER A 332 -19.53 13.35 59.42
N ALA A 333 -20.43 12.60 60.05
CA ALA A 333 -20.72 11.21 59.69
C ALA A 333 -21.27 11.08 58.27
N ARG A 334 -22.28 11.88 57.91
CA ARG A 334 -22.84 11.92 56.54
C ARG A 334 -21.80 12.34 55.49
N SER A 335 -20.94 13.31 55.82
CA SER A 335 -19.85 13.74 54.92
C SER A 335 -18.87 12.59 54.64
N ARG A 336 -18.51 11.81 55.68
CA ARG A 336 -17.65 10.61 55.52
C ARG A 336 -18.33 9.48 54.75
N GLU A 337 -19.63 9.29 54.94
CA GLU A 337 -20.42 8.31 54.18
C GLU A 337 -20.41 8.66 52.69
N GLN A 338 -20.71 9.92 52.34
CA GLN A 338 -20.68 10.40 50.97
C GLN A 338 -19.26 10.43 50.37
N GLU A 339 -18.22 10.72 51.16
CA GLU A 339 -16.83 10.59 50.73
C GLU A 339 -16.45 9.12 50.46
N SER A 340 -16.93 8.19 51.29
CA SER A 340 -16.75 6.75 51.09
C SER A 340 -17.46 6.24 49.82
N GLU A 341 -18.68 6.71 49.54
CA GLU A 341 -19.41 6.42 48.29
C GLU A 341 -18.64 6.95 47.07
N ASN A 342 -18.19 8.21 47.12
CA ASN A 342 -17.38 8.82 46.05
C ASN A 342 -16.08 8.04 45.80
N VAL A 343 -15.39 7.62 46.87
CA VAL A 343 -14.18 6.78 46.77
C VAL A 343 -14.51 5.38 46.23
N GLY A 344 -15.70 4.84 46.48
CA GLY A 344 -16.21 3.63 45.86
C GLY A 344 -16.36 3.78 44.35
N ALA A 345 -17.15 4.77 43.92
CA ALA A 345 -17.39 5.06 42.50
C ALA A 345 -16.09 5.36 41.72
N LEU A 346 -15.15 6.10 42.33
CA LEU A 346 -13.84 6.35 41.73
C LEU A 346 -12.99 5.08 41.58
N LYS A 347 -13.09 4.11 42.50
CA LYS A 347 -12.39 2.81 42.36
C LYS A 347 -12.99 1.97 41.24
N GLU A 348 -14.31 1.92 41.13
CA GLU A 348 -15.01 1.21 40.06
C GLU A 348 -14.62 1.77 38.68
N GLU A 349 -14.59 3.10 38.53
CA GLU A 349 -14.16 3.74 37.28
C GLU A 349 -12.66 3.51 36.99
N ILE A 350 -11.80 3.54 38.02
CA ILE A 350 -10.37 3.18 37.89
C ILE A 350 -10.20 1.74 37.40
N ASP A 351 -10.96 0.78 37.93
CA ASP A 351 -10.86 -0.62 37.55
C ASP A 351 -11.43 -0.87 36.14
N ARG A 352 -12.54 -0.21 35.78
CA ARG A 352 -13.05 -0.16 34.40
C ARG A 352 -12.01 0.38 33.41
N LEU A 353 -11.37 1.51 33.72
CA LEU A 353 -10.34 2.10 32.86
C LEU A 353 -9.12 1.18 32.69
N LYS A 354 -8.75 0.40 33.73
CA LYS A 354 -7.70 -0.64 33.58
C LYS A 354 -8.14 -1.73 32.62
N GLU A 355 -9.38 -2.20 32.69
CA GLU A 355 -9.90 -3.21 31.76
C GLU A 355 -9.92 -2.69 30.31
N GLU A 356 -10.36 -1.45 30.08
CA GLU A 356 -10.35 -0.81 28.76
C GLU A 356 -8.92 -0.62 28.22
N VAL A 357 -7.94 -0.31 29.07
CA VAL A 357 -6.51 -0.27 28.72
C VAL A 357 -5.97 -1.65 28.35
N LEU A 358 -6.29 -2.70 29.11
CA LEU A 358 -5.87 -4.08 28.82
C LEU A 358 -6.48 -4.60 27.50
N ALA A 359 -7.77 -4.33 27.26
CA ALA A 359 -8.44 -4.66 26.00
C ALA A 359 -7.80 -3.93 24.81
N SER A 360 -7.44 -2.65 24.99
CA SER A 360 -6.75 -1.85 23.98
C SER A 360 -5.33 -2.38 23.69
N GLN A 361 -4.58 -2.78 24.72
CA GLN A 361 -3.26 -3.40 24.56
C GLN A 361 -3.33 -4.72 23.80
N LEU A 362 -4.31 -5.58 24.12
CA LEU A 362 -4.57 -6.82 23.39
C LEU A 362 -4.86 -6.53 21.91
N ARG A 363 -5.72 -5.55 21.61
CA ARG A 363 -6.04 -5.16 20.22
C ARG A 363 -4.84 -4.62 19.46
N ILE A 364 -3.97 -3.85 20.11
CA ILE A 364 -2.69 -3.39 19.53
C ILE A 364 -1.77 -4.59 19.26
N SER A 365 -1.70 -5.58 20.16
CA SER A 365 -0.87 -6.77 19.97
C SER A 365 -1.33 -7.64 18.79
N ASP A 366 -2.65 -7.80 18.61
CA ASP A 366 -3.21 -8.54 17.48
C ASP A 366 -3.00 -7.79 16.15
N MET A 367 -3.22 -6.47 16.11
CA MET A 367 -2.93 -5.68 14.90
C MET A 367 -1.45 -5.73 14.51
N ARG A 368 -0.51 -5.77 15.48
CA ARG A 368 0.91 -5.98 15.19
C ARG A 368 1.16 -7.37 14.59
N ALA A 369 0.62 -8.42 15.19
CA ALA A 369 0.75 -9.78 14.65
C ALA A 369 0.11 -9.94 13.25
N GLN A 370 -0.96 -9.18 12.94
CA GLN A 370 -1.52 -9.11 11.58
C GLN A 370 -0.59 -8.36 10.61
N ALA A 371 0.03 -7.26 11.03
CA ALA A 371 1.00 -6.52 10.22
C ALA A 371 2.25 -7.34 9.92
N ASP A 372 2.77 -8.10 10.89
CA ASP A 372 3.93 -8.98 10.71
C ASP A 372 3.63 -10.08 9.66
N ARG A 373 2.47 -10.74 9.76
CA ARG A 373 2.01 -11.71 8.74
C ARG A 373 1.85 -11.07 7.36
N ALA A 374 1.32 -9.86 7.28
CA ALA A 374 1.19 -9.14 6.01
C ALA A 374 2.57 -8.89 5.37
N LEU A 375 3.55 -8.47 6.17
CA LEU A 375 4.94 -8.24 5.74
C LEU A 375 5.63 -9.55 5.30
N GLU A 376 5.38 -10.68 5.98
CA GLU A 376 5.82 -12.00 5.52
C GLU A 376 5.22 -12.37 4.16
N THR A 377 3.92 -12.15 3.94
CA THR A 377 3.30 -12.41 2.63
C THR A 377 3.82 -11.48 1.53
N GLU A 378 4.07 -10.20 1.83
CA GLU A 378 4.66 -9.25 0.89
C GLU A 378 6.08 -9.68 0.48
N ASN A 379 6.90 -10.13 1.43
CA ASN A 379 8.24 -10.65 1.15
C ASN A 379 8.21 -11.95 0.33
N GLY A 380 7.25 -12.85 0.61
CA GLY A 380 7.01 -14.04 -0.21
C GLY A 380 6.66 -13.69 -1.67
N LEU A 381 5.77 -12.73 -1.88
CA LEU A 381 5.40 -12.24 -3.22
C LEU A 381 6.58 -11.54 -3.92
N LYS A 382 7.37 -10.72 -3.20
CA LYS A 382 8.61 -10.11 -3.74
C LYS A 382 9.61 -11.18 -4.21
N SER A 383 9.79 -12.25 -3.45
CA SER A 383 10.65 -13.38 -3.87
C SER A 383 10.11 -14.04 -5.15
N GLN A 384 8.81 -14.32 -5.22
CA GLN A 384 8.19 -14.90 -6.42
C GLN A 384 8.30 -13.99 -7.65
N ILE A 385 8.17 -12.66 -7.48
CA ILE A 385 8.38 -11.68 -8.55
C ILE A 385 9.84 -11.69 -9.03
N SER A 386 10.80 -11.79 -8.10
CA SER A 386 12.23 -11.94 -8.45
C SER A 386 12.49 -13.23 -9.25
N ASP A 387 11.94 -14.36 -8.79
CA ASP A 387 12.09 -15.65 -9.48
C ASP A 387 11.45 -15.63 -10.87
N LEU A 388 10.27 -15.02 -11.02
CA LEU A 388 9.63 -14.84 -12.32
C LEU A 388 10.45 -13.92 -13.24
N ASN A 389 11.02 -12.83 -12.72
CA ASN A 389 11.89 -11.95 -13.49
C ASN A 389 13.16 -12.68 -13.99
N THR A 390 13.81 -13.50 -13.17
CA THR A 390 14.97 -14.30 -13.61
C THR A 390 14.61 -15.35 -14.66
N ARG A 391 13.41 -15.94 -14.59
CA ARG A 391 12.89 -16.83 -15.66
C ARG A 391 12.61 -16.07 -16.95
N VAL A 392 12.04 -14.86 -16.85
CA VAL A 392 11.78 -14.00 -18.02
C VAL A 392 13.08 -13.61 -18.71
N THR A 393 14.11 -13.19 -17.98
CA THR A 393 15.41 -12.84 -18.59
C THR A 393 16.10 -14.06 -19.22
N ALA A 394 16.05 -15.23 -18.58
CA ALA A 394 16.56 -16.47 -19.17
C ALA A 394 15.82 -16.86 -20.47
N LEU A 395 14.49 -16.74 -20.51
CA LEU A 395 13.70 -16.98 -21.72
C LEU A 395 13.99 -15.96 -22.82
N GLN A 396 14.17 -14.68 -22.47
CA GLN A 396 14.58 -13.63 -23.42
C GLN A 396 15.95 -13.95 -24.04
N GLN A 397 16.91 -14.42 -23.25
CA GLN A 397 18.22 -14.83 -23.75
C GLN A 397 18.13 -16.03 -24.71
N ILE A 398 17.34 -17.06 -24.37
CA ILE A 398 17.10 -18.21 -25.26
C ILE A 398 16.47 -17.78 -26.59
N VAL A 399 15.53 -16.83 -26.56
CA VAL A 399 14.90 -16.26 -27.76
C VAL A 399 15.93 -15.50 -28.62
N GLU A 400 16.81 -14.70 -28.02
CA GLU A 400 17.83 -13.95 -28.74
C GLU A 400 18.89 -14.88 -29.35
N ASP A 401 19.38 -15.86 -28.58
CA ASP A 401 20.25 -16.93 -29.09
C ASP A 401 19.59 -17.72 -30.24
N GLY A 402 18.26 -17.85 -30.21
CA GLY A 402 17.44 -18.42 -31.27
C GLY A 402 17.47 -17.57 -32.55
N LYS A 403 17.23 -16.27 -32.43
CA LYS A 403 17.31 -15.32 -33.57
C LYS A 403 18.71 -15.26 -34.17
N VAL A 404 19.75 -15.26 -33.34
CA VAL A 404 21.16 -15.26 -33.81
C VAL A 404 21.46 -16.52 -34.61
N ARG A 405 21.06 -17.70 -34.12
CA ARG A 405 21.17 -18.97 -34.87
C ARG A 405 20.35 -18.96 -36.15
N GLU A 406 19.13 -18.41 -36.14
CA GLU A 406 18.32 -18.29 -37.36
C GLU A 406 18.99 -17.38 -38.40
N ALA A 407 19.54 -16.23 -37.99
CA ALA A 407 20.27 -15.32 -38.85
C ALA A 407 21.52 -15.98 -39.46
N GLN A 408 22.28 -16.74 -38.67
CA GLN A 408 23.40 -17.55 -39.14
C GLN A 408 22.96 -18.60 -40.16
N LEU A 409 21.89 -19.36 -39.89
CA LEU A 409 21.35 -20.36 -40.82
C LEU A 409 20.84 -19.73 -42.13
N ARG A 410 20.18 -18.57 -42.07
CA ARG A 410 19.77 -17.79 -43.26
C ARG A 410 20.99 -17.35 -44.07
N ALA A 411 22.06 -16.88 -43.42
CA ALA A 411 23.31 -16.52 -44.07
C ALA A 411 24.00 -17.72 -44.74
N HIS A 412 24.15 -18.85 -44.02
CA HIS A 412 24.68 -20.09 -44.61
C HIS A 412 23.84 -20.60 -45.79
N ASN A 413 22.51 -20.53 -45.70
CA ASN A 413 21.64 -20.93 -46.81
C ASN A 413 21.80 -20.00 -48.03
N LYS A 414 22.05 -18.70 -47.81
CA LYS A 414 22.39 -17.76 -48.89
C LYS A 414 23.72 -18.14 -49.55
N THR A 415 24.77 -18.40 -48.77
CA THR A 415 26.08 -18.84 -49.28
C THR A 415 25.95 -20.14 -50.07
N LEU A 416 25.24 -21.15 -49.56
CA LEU A 416 25.00 -22.41 -50.27
C LEU A 416 24.22 -22.21 -51.58
N ARG A 417 23.26 -21.27 -51.65
CA ARG A 417 22.59 -20.92 -52.91
C ARG A 417 23.51 -20.21 -53.90
N GLU A 418 24.46 -19.41 -53.42
CA GLU A 418 25.47 -18.77 -54.27
C GLU A 418 26.52 -19.77 -54.78
N GLU A 419 26.96 -20.70 -53.93
CA GLU A 419 27.81 -21.83 -54.31
C GLU A 419 27.10 -22.76 -55.29
N LEU A 420 25.83 -23.11 -55.04
CA LEU A 420 25.03 -23.91 -55.98
C LEU A 420 24.90 -23.19 -57.33
N ARG A 421 24.69 -21.86 -57.36
CA ARG A 421 24.71 -21.10 -58.63
C ARG A 421 26.08 -21.09 -59.30
N LYS A 422 27.18 -21.03 -58.56
CA LYS A 422 28.55 -21.12 -59.10
C LYS A 422 28.83 -22.52 -59.67
N VAL A 423 28.38 -23.57 -58.99
CA VAL A 423 28.48 -24.97 -59.46
C VAL A 423 27.58 -25.21 -60.67
N GLN A 424 26.36 -24.67 -60.67
CA GLN A 424 25.47 -24.73 -61.84
C GLN A 424 26.04 -23.94 -63.03
N SER A 425 26.67 -22.78 -62.80
CA SER A 425 27.28 -22.00 -63.88
C SER A 425 28.55 -22.64 -64.42
N SER A 426 29.38 -23.28 -63.57
CA SER A 426 30.55 -24.04 -64.02
C SER A 426 30.15 -25.36 -64.70
N ALA A 427 29.11 -26.05 -64.22
CA ALA A 427 28.52 -27.21 -64.88
C ALA A 427 27.94 -26.82 -66.25
N ALA A 428 27.18 -25.71 -66.34
CA ALA A 428 26.68 -25.20 -67.61
C ALA A 428 27.81 -24.75 -68.56
N LEU A 429 28.93 -24.25 -68.04
CA LEU A 429 30.12 -23.91 -68.84
C LEU A 429 30.79 -25.17 -69.40
N LEU A 430 30.90 -26.23 -68.59
CA LEU A 430 31.40 -27.55 -68.98
C LEU A 430 30.46 -28.26 -69.98
N GLU A 431 29.15 -28.11 -69.81
CA GLU A 431 28.13 -28.64 -70.71
C GLU A 431 28.15 -27.90 -72.06
N ARG A 432 28.39 -26.58 -72.05
CA ARG A 432 28.59 -25.76 -73.26
C ARG A 432 29.93 -26.01 -73.97
N GLN A 433 30.86 -26.73 -73.35
CA GLN A 433 32.08 -27.25 -73.97
C GLN A 433 31.95 -28.69 -74.51
N ARG A 434 30.80 -29.36 -74.32
CA ARG A 434 30.56 -30.72 -74.86
C ARG A 434 29.64 -30.66 -76.08
N ASN A 435 29.98 -31.43 -77.11
CA ASN A 435 29.18 -31.54 -78.32
C ASN A 435 27.75 -32.02 -78.03
N PRO A 436 26.75 -31.65 -78.85
CA PRO A 436 25.38 -32.11 -78.69
C PRO A 436 25.27 -33.60 -79.03
N GLY A 437 25.17 -34.44 -78.02
CA GLY A 437 24.96 -35.88 -78.17
C GLY A 437 25.28 -36.67 -76.91
N VAL A 438 24.61 -37.81 -76.75
CA VAL A 438 24.74 -38.73 -75.61
C VAL A 438 24.12 -38.20 -74.29
N GLY A 439 22.80 -38.27 -74.22
CA GLY A 439 22.11 -38.36 -72.93
C GLY A 439 22.13 -39.80 -72.42
N TYR A 440 22.24 -39.97 -71.10
CA TYR A 440 21.88 -41.21 -70.39
C TYR A 440 21.06 -40.83 -69.16
N TRP A 441 19.82 -41.32 -69.12
CA TRP A 441 18.87 -41.10 -68.02
C TRP A 441 18.72 -42.35 -67.15
N ALA A 442 18.55 -42.10 -65.84
CA ALA A 442 17.69 -42.84 -64.90
C ALA A 442 18.12 -44.21 -64.32
N SER A 443 17.38 -44.57 -63.25
CA SER A 443 17.31 -45.86 -62.51
C SER A 443 18.49 -46.18 -61.57
N ARG A 444 18.33 -46.53 -60.28
CA ARG A 444 17.18 -46.72 -59.33
C ARG A 444 17.64 -46.25 -57.91
N GLN A 445 16.87 -46.18 -56.81
CA GLN A 445 15.93 -47.16 -56.28
C GLN A 445 15.09 -46.61 -55.10
N ASP A 446 13.77 -46.89 -55.13
CA ASP A 446 12.87 -46.81 -53.97
C ASP A 446 12.96 -48.08 -53.10
N VAL A 447 12.83 -47.93 -51.78
CA VAL A 447 12.25 -48.95 -50.87
C VAL A 447 11.62 -48.26 -49.66
N ASN A 448 10.33 -48.57 -49.41
CA ASN A 448 9.53 -48.12 -48.27
C ASN A 448 9.87 -48.85 -46.96
N GLY A 449 9.46 -48.30 -45.80
CA GLY A 449 9.05 -49.15 -44.66
C GLY A 449 9.27 -48.65 -43.21
N GLU A 450 8.36 -47.80 -42.74
CA GLU A 450 7.70 -47.81 -41.40
C GLU A 450 8.36 -48.32 -40.07
N ARG A 451 8.01 -47.59 -38.98
CA ARG A 451 7.79 -47.99 -37.55
C ARG A 451 8.91 -47.87 -36.49
N SER A 452 8.53 -47.19 -35.40
CA SER A 452 9.06 -47.17 -34.01
C SER A 452 8.81 -48.53 -33.27
N PRO A 453 9.19 -48.79 -31.98
CA PRO A 453 9.59 -47.85 -30.90
C PRO A 453 10.67 -48.31 -29.86
N ARG A 454 10.95 -47.41 -28.90
CA ARG A 454 11.39 -47.58 -27.48
C ARG A 454 12.10 -48.87 -27.00
N SER A 455 13.22 -48.69 -26.28
CA SER A 455 13.60 -49.51 -25.12
C SER A 455 14.45 -48.73 -24.10
N SER A 456 14.60 -49.26 -22.87
CA SER A 456 15.30 -48.66 -21.73
C SER A 456 16.27 -49.67 -21.08
N ILE A 457 17.04 -49.19 -20.09
CA ILE A 457 17.55 -49.91 -18.88
C ILE A 457 19.06 -50.31 -18.80
N ASP A 458 19.65 -49.99 -17.63
CA ASP A 458 20.83 -50.52 -16.87
C ASP A 458 22.19 -50.88 -17.54
N GLY A 459 23.36 -50.84 -16.87
CA GLY A 459 23.71 -50.38 -15.50
C GLY A 459 25.05 -50.98 -14.96
N ARG A 460 25.71 -50.34 -13.97
CA ARG A 460 26.89 -50.81 -13.15
C ARG A 460 28.27 -50.96 -13.87
N ASP A 461 29.46 -50.89 -13.25
CA ASP A 461 29.91 -50.51 -11.88
C ASP A 461 31.40 -50.02 -11.82
N SER A 462 31.85 -49.59 -10.63
CA SER A 462 33.17 -49.04 -10.18
C SER A 462 34.43 -49.94 -10.38
N PRO A 463 35.73 -49.61 -10.01
CA PRO A 463 36.31 -48.55 -9.11
C PRO A 463 37.59 -47.80 -9.68
N SER A 464 38.26 -46.80 -9.07
CA SER A 464 38.97 -46.75 -7.76
C SER A 464 39.47 -45.32 -7.37
N ARG A 465 39.78 -45.12 -6.07
CA ARG A 465 40.38 -43.90 -5.45
C ARG A 465 41.92 -44.07 -5.28
N PRO A 466 42.75 -43.06 -4.85
CA PRO A 466 42.75 -42.64 -3.43
C PRO A 466 43.11 -41.18 -3.09
N SER A 467 42.84 -40.85 -1.81
CA SER A 467 43.36 -39.74 -0.98
C SER A 467 42.78 -38.32 -1.18
N SER A 468 42.75 -37.41 -0.19
CA SER A 468 42.65 -37.58 1.30
C SER A 468 41.77 -36.44 1.92
N PRO A 469 42.02 -35.74 3.06
CA PRO A 469 41.01 -35.85 4.12
C PRO A 469 40.53 -34.56 4.82
N ALA A 470 39.31 -34.62 5.35
CA ALA A 470 38.89 -33.96 6.60
C ALA A 470 37.83 -34.84 7.30
N LEU A 471 37.81 -34.84 8.63
CA LEU A 471 37.05 -35.80 9.44
C LEU A 471 35.62 -35.34 9.77
N SER A 472 34.70 -36.29 9.94
CA SER A 472 33.60 -36.21 10.90
C SER A 472 33.20 -37.62 11.35
N GLN A 473 32.89 -37.77 12.65
CA GLN A 473 32.38 -38.99 13.26
C GLN A 473 30.93 -38.72 13.69
N SER A 474 29.99 -39.61 13.36
CA SER A 474 28.71 -39.78 14.09
C SER A 474 27.85 -40.87 13.44
N ASP A 475 28.15 -42.14 13.72
CA ASP A 475 27.09 -43.15 13.74
C ASP A 475 26.19 -42.86 14.96
N GLU A 476 24.86 -42.99 14.78
CA GLU A 476 23.77 -42.50 15.65
C GLU A 476 23.26 -41.07 15.40
N GLU A 477 23.27 -40.60 14.15
CA GLU A 477 22.44 -39.46 13.74
C GLU A 477 20.95 -39.88 13.68
N ILE A 478 20.32 -39.96 14.87
CA ILE A 478 18.88 -40.11 15.08
C ILE A 478 18.19 -39.12 14.15
N ASN A 479 17.37 -39.59 13.22
CA ASN A 479 16.84 -38.77 12.13
C ASN A 479 15.98 -37.60 12.67
N ILE A 480 16.63 -36.46 12.89
CA ILE A 480 16.10 -35.31 13.63
C ILE A 480 14.89 -34.74 12.90
N GLU A 481 14.90 -34.82 11.57
CA GLU A 481 13.81 -34.35 10.71
C GLU A 481 12.55 -35.22 10.85
N TYR A 482 12.70 -36.55 10.96
CA TYR A 482 11.57 -37.43 11.28
C TYR A 482 11.00 -37.14 12.68
N LEU A 483 11.88 -37.00 13.68
CA LEU A 483 11.46 -36.71 15.06
C LEU A 483 10.77 -35.34 15.16
N ARG A 484 11.28 -34.33 14.46
CA ARG A 484 10.71 -32.98 14.35
C ARG A 484 9.31 -33.02 13.74
N ASN A 485 9.12 -33.75 12.65
CA ASN A 485 7.82 -33.86 11.97
C ASN A 485 6.77 -34.56 12.85
N VAL A 486 7.15 -35.63 13.55
CA VAL A 486 6.26 -36.28 14.53
C VAL A 486 5.91 -35.33 15.68
N ILE A 487 6.89 -34.63 16.27
CA ILE A 487 6.64 -33.66 17.35
C ILE A 487 5.71 -32.53 16.89
N LEU A 488 5.91 -32.00 15.68
CA LEU A 488 5.05 -30.96 15.10
C LEU A 488 3.60 -31.44 14.93
N GLN A 489 3.39 -32.64 14.40
CA GLN A 489 2.06 -33.23 14.21
C GLN A 489 1.30 -33.39 15.55
N PHE A 490 2.00 -33.74 16.63
CA PHE A 490 1.43 -33.81 17.97
C PHE A 490 1.17 -32.44 18.63
N LEU A 491 1.85 -31.37 18.19
CA LEU A 491 1.63 -30.00 18.64
C LEU A 491 0.49 -29.29 17.89
N GLU A 492 0.28 -29.65 16.62
CA GLU A 492 -0.81 -29.16 15.77
C GLU A 492 -2.19 -29.53 16.35
N HIS A 493 -2.35 -30.79 16.79
CA HIS A 493 -3.58 -31.26 17.44
C HIS A 493 -3.57 -31.00 18.95
N LYS A 494 -4.36 -30.00 19.40
CA LYS A 494 -4.35 -29.57 20.80
C LYS A 494 -4.68 -30.67 21.81
N GLU A 495 -5.49 -31.66 21.42
CA GLU A 495 -5.88 -32.83 22.24
C GLU A 495 -4.80 -33.93 22.33
N MET A 496 -3.83 -33.94 21.41
CA MET A 496 -2.77 -34.95 21.37
C MET A 496 -1.54 -34.54 22.19
N ARG A 497 -1.40 -33.25 22.51
CA ARG A 497 -0.29 -32.71 23.32
C ARG A 497 -0.06 -33.42 24.68
N PRO A 498 -1.07 -33.87 25.46
CA PRO A 498 -0.83 -34.66 26.68
C PRO A 498 -0.15 -36.01 26.41
N HIS A 499 -0.42 -36.62 25.26
CA HIS A 499 0.23 -37.86 24.83
C HIS A 499 1.69 -37.61 24.46
N LEU A 500 1.99 -36.49 23.78
CA LEU A 500 3.35 -36.07 23.48
C LEU A 500 4.18 -35.83 24.76
N VAL A 501 3.63 -35.13 25.76
CA VAL A 501 4.32 -34.93 27.05
C VAL A 501 4.61 -36.26 27.74
N ARG A 502 3.70 -37.23 27.67
CA ARG A 502 3.91 -38.58 28.21
C ARG A 502 5.05 -39.31 27.48
N ILE A 503 5.09 -39.27 26.15
CA ILE A 503 6.13 -39.91 25.33
C ILE A 503 7.49 -39.25 25.55
N LEU A 504 7.57 -37.91 25.49
CA LEU A 504 8.82 -37.17 25.75
C LEU A 504 9.32 -37.38 27.17
N SER A 505 8.44 -37.45 28.17
CA SER A 505 8.80 -37.80 29.55
C SER A 505 9.45 -39.18 29.66
N THR A 506 9.04 -40.16 28.84
CA THR A 506 9.64 -41.51 28.82
C THR A 506 10.99 -41.52 28.09
N ILE A 507 11.08 -40.86 26.93
CA ILE A 507 12.31 -40.83 26.10
C ILE A 507 13.41 -40.01 26.77
N LEU A 508 13.08 -38.81 27.25
CA LEU A 508 14.01 -37.86 27.88
C LEU A 508 14.13 -38.05 29.40
N ARG A 509 13.50 -39.10 29.97
CA ARG A 509 13.58 -39.50 31.38
C ARG A 509 13.27 -38.37 32.37
N PHE A 510 12.24 -37.57 32.11
CA PHE A 510 11.82 -36.49 33.01
C PHE A 510 11.45 -37.00 34.40
N THR A 511 11.75 -36.20 35.42
CA THR A 511 11.34 -36.50 36.79
C THR A 511 9.82 -36.36 36.96
N PRO A 512 9.20 -37.05 37.95
CA PRO A 512 7.76 -36.95 38.20
C PRO A 512 7.26 -35.54 38.60
N GLN A 513 8.17 -34.60 38.88
CA GLN A 513 7.85 -33.19 39.12
C GLN A 513 7.82 -32.39 37.81
N GLU A 514 8.80 -32.58 36.94
CA GLU A 514 8.85 -31.95 35.60
C GLU A 514 7.67 -32.38 34.73
N THR A 515 7.35 -33.68 34.71
CA THR A 515 6.19 -34.20 33.97
C THR A 515 4.88 -33.58 34.47
N ARG A 516 4.70 -33.42 35.79
CA ARG A 516 3.52 -32.73 36.35
C ARG A 516 3.45 -31.27 35.94
N ARG A 517 4.57 -30.54 35.96
CA ARG A 517 4.67 -29.13 35.55
C ARG A 517 4.42 -28.90 34.05
N LEU A 518 4.73 -29.89 33.21
CA LEU A 518 4.46 -29.84 31.78
C LEU A 518 3.00 -30.19 31.46
N VAL A 519 2.44 -31.23 32.10
CA VAL A 519 1.02 -31.60 31.94
C VAL A 519 0.09 -30.47 32.41
N SER A 520 0.44 -29.72 33.46
CA SER A 520 -0.37 -28.58 33.93
C SER A 520 -0.33 -27.33 33.03
N LYS A 521 0.36 -27.38 31.88
CA LYS A 521 0.53 -26.28 30.93
C LYS A 521 0.01 -26.59 29.53
N VAL A 522 -0.52 -27.81 29.32
CA VAL A 522 -0.96 -28.32 28.02
C VAL A 522 -2.48 -28.34 27.96
#